data_AF-A0A7Y2DZB8-F1
#
_entry.id   AF-A0A7Y2DZB8-F1
#
_cell.length_a   1.000
_cell.length_b   1.000
_cell.length_c   1.000
_cell.angle_alpha   90.00
_cell.angle_beta   90.00
_cell.angle_gamma   90.00
#
_symmetry.space_group_name_H-M   'P 1'
#
loop_
_entity.id
_entity.type
_entity.pdbx_description
1 polymer ?
#
loop_
_entity_poly.entity_id
_entity_poly.type
_entity_poly.pdbx_seq_one_letter_code
_entity_poly.pdbx_strand_id
1 'polypeptide(L)' 'MKKIYHLSSCKTCERIISELKPGRSVDLQDIKKEPIKKKELDELFKLSGS' A
#
# COMPACT_ATOMS: atom_id res chain seq x y z
N MET A 1 10.06 -5.77 -2.02
CA MET A 1 8.88 -6.58 -1.61
C MET A 1 7.64 -5.97 -2.24
N LYS A 2 6.65 -6.75 -2.68
CA LYS A 2 5.42 -6.17 -3.26
C LYS A 2 4.45 -5.88 -2.12
N LYS A 3 4.23 -4.60 -1.82
CA LYS A 3 3.28 -4.15 -0.80
C LYS A 3 2.32 -3.13 -1.41
N ILE A 4 1.07 -3.15 -0.96
CA ILE A 4 0.07 -2.13 -1.25
C ILE A 4 -0.29 -1.46 0.07
N TYR A 5 0.07 -0.19 0.18
CA TYR A 5 -0.35 0.65 1.29
C TYR A 5 -1.75 1.17 0.99
N HIS A 6 -2.69 0.92 1.89
CA HIS A 6 -4.06 1.37 1.74
C HIS A 6 -4.64 1.84 3.06
N LEU A 7 -5.76 2.54 2.98
CA LEU A 7 -6.58 2.88 4.13
C LEU A 7 -7.85 2.05 4.05
N SER A 8 -8.19 1.28 5.10
CA SER A 8 -9.47 0.55 5.13
C SER A 8 -10.70 1.46 5.13
N SER A 9 -10.52 2.76 5.37
CA SER A 9 -11.60 3.75 5.30
C SER A 9 -11.71 4.45 3.94
N CYS A 10 -10.89 4.06 2.96
CA CYS A 10 -10.81 4.69 1.64
C CYS A 10 -11.52 3.83 0.59
N LYS A 11 -12.76 4.22 0.23
CA LYS A 11 -13.57 3.51 -0.78
C LYS A 11 -12.87 3.35 -2.13
N THR A 12 -12.11 4.36 -2.55
CA THR A 12 -11.33 4.31 -3.79
C THR A 12 -10.26 3.22 -3.72
N CYS A 13 -9.56 3.12 -2.58
CA CYS A 13 -8.52 2.14 -2.34
C CYS A 13 -9.11 0.72 -2.34
N GLU A 14 -10.25 0.53 -1.68
CA GLU A 14 -10.98 -0.75 -1.67
C GLU A 14 -11.40 -1.17 -3.09
N ARG A 15 -11.92 -0.23 -3.90
CA ARG A 15 -12.31 -0.52 -5.29
C ARG A 15 -11.11 -0.96 -6.13
N ILE A 16 -10.00 -0.21 -6.06
CA ILE A 16 -8.77 -0.52 -6.81
C ILE A 16 -8.21 -1.88 -6.40
N ILE A 17 -8.16 -2.20 -5.10
CA ILE A 17 -7.66 -3.50 -4.61
C ILE A 17 -8.54 -4.65 -5.13
N SER A 18 -9.86 -4.47 -5.13
CA SER A 18 -10.81 -5.46 -5.64
C SER A 18 -10.68 -5.68 -7.15
N GLU A 19 -10.44 -4.62 -7.92
CA GLU A 19 -10.19 -4.69 -9.37
C GLU A 19 -8.83 -5.32 -9.68
N LEU A 20 -7.80 -4.97 -8.91
CA LEU A 20 -6.42 -5.44 -9.09
C LEU A 20 -6.26 -6.92 -8.76
N LYS A 21 -7.08 -7.48 -7.85
CA LYS A 21 -7.00 -8.85 -7.32
C LYS A 21 -5.55 -9.26 -7.02
N PRO A 22 -4.85 -8.55 -6.13
CA PRO A 22 -3.46 -8.83 -5.84
C PRO A 22 -3.30 -10.29 -5.38
N GLY A 23 -2.44 -11.04 -6.06
CA GLY A 23 -2.14 -12.42 -5.68
C GLY A 23 -1.44 -12.51 -4.32
N ARG A 24 -1.26 -13.74 -3.81
CA ARG A 24 -0.66 -14.01 -2.48
C ARG A 24 0.77 -13.47 -2.30
N SER A 25 1.42 -13.04 -3.38
CA SER A 25 2.77 -12.45 -3.34
C SER A 25 2.77 -10.96 -2.97
N VAL A 26 1.60 -10.35 -2.72
CA VAL A 26 1.46 -8.93 -2.39
C VAL A 26 0.85 -8.78 -1.01
N ASP A 27 1.55 -8.06 -0.13
CA ASP A 27 1.07 -7.73 1.19
C ASP A 27 0.18 -6.48 1.15
N LEU A 28 -1.01 -6.57 1.76
CA LEU A 28 -1.91 -5.45 1.96
C LEU A 28 -1.67 -4.84 3.34
N GLN A 29 -1.12 -3.63 3.38
CA GLN A 29 -0.83 -2.93 4.62
C GLN A 29 -1.83 -1.78 4.83
N ASP A 30 -2.66 -1.92 5.86
CA ASP A 30 -3.54 -0.85 6.31
C ASP A 30 -2.75 0.15 7.14
N ILE A 31 -2.40 1.29 6.55
CA ILE A 31 -1.56 2.30 7.20
C ILE A 31 -2.23 2.99 8.40
N LYS A 32 -3.56 2.81 8.58
CA LYS A 32 -4.28 3.30 9.76
C LYS A 32 -4.09 2.38 10.97
N LYS A 33 -3.91 1.08 10.74
CA LYS A 33 -3.68 0.06 11.79
C LYS A 33 -2.19 -0.19 12.01
N GLU A 34 -1.44 -0.29 10.92
CA GLU A 34 0.01 -0.51 10.91
C GLU A 34 0.71 0.66 10.21
N PRO A 35 1.13 1.69 10.98
CA PRO A 35 1.75 2.88 10.45
C PRO A 35 3.00 2.58 9.61
N ILE A 36 3.21 3.38 8.57
CA ILE A 36 4.39 3.25 7.71
C ILE A 36 5.68 3.57 8.48
N LYS A 37 6.74 2.79 8.24
CA LYS A 37 8.07 3.04 8.83
C LYS A 37 8.86 4.03 7.97
N LYS A 38 9.79 4.77 8.59
CA LYS A 38 10.70 5.69 7.88
C LYS A 38 11.39 5.05 6.67
N LYS A 39 11.86 3.81 6.79
CA LYS A 39 12.52 3.08 5.71
C LYS A 39 11.60 2.85 4.50
N GLU A 40 10.34 2.50 4.75
CA GLU A 40 9.38 2.24 3.68
C GLU A 40 8.91 3.54 3.01
N LEU A 41 8.81 4.63 3.78
CA LEU A 41 8.54 5.95 3.23
C LEU A 41 9.68 6.44 2.32
N ASP A 42 10.94 6.20 2.71
CA ASP A 42 12.12 6.53 1.91
C ASP A 42 12.16 5.72 0.59
N GLU A 43 11.77 4.45 0.63
CA GLU A 43 11.60 3.63 -0.58
C GLU A 43 10.49 4.17 -1.49
N LEU A 44 9.33 4.52 -0.94
CA LEU A 44 8.23 5.12 -1.72
C LEU A 44 8.65 6.43 -2.39
N PHE A 45 9.41 7.27 -1.68
CA PHE A 45 9.94 8.52 -2.22
C PHE A 45 10.92 8.27 -3.39
N LYS A 46 11.80 7.29 -3.27
CA LYS A 46 12.70 6.90 -4.37
C LYS A 46 11.93 6.38 -5.59
N LEU A 47 10.83 5.68 -5.38
CA LEU A 47 9.98 5.15 -6.44
C LEU A 47 9.12 6.23 -7.12
N SER A 48 8.80 7.33 -6.43
CA SER A 48 7.99 8.41 -7.01
C SER A 48 8.74 9.26 -8.03
N GLY A 49 10.06 9.09 -8.17
CA GLY A 49 10.87 9.76 -9.18
C GLY A 49 10.90 11.28 -9.04
N SER A 50 10.77 11.78 -7.80
CA SER A 50 10.76 13.21 -7.47
C SER A 50 12.13 13.87 -7.53
#